data_AF-T1CKH3-F1
#
_entry.id   AF-T1CKH3-F1
#
_cell.length_a   1.000
_cell.length_b   1.000
_cell.length_c   1.000
_cell.angle_alpha   90.00
_cell.angle_beta   90.00
_cell.angle_gamma   90.00
#
_symmetry.space_group_name_H-M   'P 1'
#
loop_
_entity.id
_entity.type
_entity.pdbx_description
1 polymer ?
#
loop_
_entity_poly.entity_id
_entity_poly.type
_entity_poly.pdbx_seq_one_letter_code
_entity_poly.pdbx_strand_id
1 'polypeptide(L)'
;MTEEFKTLSQWVSFLETSILPVSRNSLADLEMLRLDEEQLSVLTVARIVLRDPLLMAHVLRYLQNHRSRHQETEIIEVEQAILVLGLDAFYQKVMGGLGSVEDQLNEHPAALTNLQRVERRAERAADYAREWAIRLNDRRFGEVYVATLLHDLAEMLLW
;
A
#
# COMPACT_ATOMS: atom_id res chain seq x y z
N MET A 1 -17.53 10.75 -18.97
CA MET A 1 -16.97 10.39 -20.28
C MET A 1 -15.90 9.36 -20.02
N THR A 2 -16.11 8.12 -20.46
CA THR A 2 -15.08 7.08 -20.43
C THR A 2 -14.12 7.33 -21.59
N GLU A 3 -12.94 7.87 -21.30
CA GLU A 3 -11.88 7.88 -22.31
C GLU A 3 -11.48 6.44 -22.60
N GLU A 4 -11.56 6.04 -23.88
CA GLU A 4 -11.16 4.73 -24.32
C GLU A 4 -9.62 4.68 -24.35
N PHE A 5 -9.00 4.06 -23.35
CA PHE A 5 -7.56 3.86 -23.31
C PHE A 5 -7.16 2.75 -24.29
N LYS A 6 -6.42 3.10 -25.36
CA LYS A 6 -6.06 2.22 -26.48
C LYS A 6 -4.66 1.64 -26.39
N THR A 7 -3.83 2.17 -25.47
CA THR A 7 -2.43 1.79 -25.34
C THR A 7 -2.04 1.61 -23.87
N LEU A 8 -1.02 0.79 -23.62
CA LEU A 8 -0.46 0.60 -22.27
C LEU A 8 0.02 1.93 -21.67
N SER A 9 0.66 2.78 -22.46
CA SER A 9 1.17 4.07 -22.00
C SER A 9 0.06 5.01 -21.50
N GLN A 10 -1.13 4.95 -22.09
CA GLN A 10 -2.27 5.72 -21.62
C GLN A 10 -2.78 5.23 -20.26
N TRP A 11 -2.88 3.90 -20.08
CA TRP A 11 -3.22 3.31 -18.79
C TRP A 11 -2.21 3.66 -17.71
N VAL A 12 -0.92 3.57 -18.01
CA VAL A 12 0.15 3.94 -17.07
C VAL A 12 0.04 5.41 -16.67
N SER A 13 -0.11 6.33 -17.63
CA SER A 13 -0.24 7.77 -17.35
C SER A 13 -1.49 8.11 -16.53
N PHE A 14 -2.60 7.42 -16.77
CA PHE A 14 -3.81 7.56 -15.96
C PHE A 14 -3.59 7.07 -14.52
N LEU A 15 -3.01 5.89 -14.34
CA LEU A 15 -2.78 5.28 -13.02
C LEU A 15 -1.71 6.03 -12.21
N GLU A 16 -0.73 6.63 -12.87
CA GLU A 16 0.30 7.48 -12.23
C GLU A 16 -0.33 8.65 -11.46
N THR A 17 -1.36 9.27 -12.04
CA THR A 17 -2.01 10.48 -11.49
C THR A 17 -3.26 10.19 -10.68
N SER A 18 -3.75 8.95 -10.73
CA SER A 18 -4.94 8.52 -10.00
C SER A 18 -4.68 8.40 -8.49
N ILE A 19 -5.66 8.81 -7.69
CA ILE A 19 -5.71 8.53 -6.26
C ILE A 19 -6.32 7.14 -6.12
N LEU A 20 -5.49 6.16 -5.76
CA LEU A 20 -5.96 4.79 -5.55
C LEU A 20 -6.79 4.75 -4.24
N PRO A 21 -8.03 4.25 -4.25
CA PRO A 21 -8.73 3.97 -3.01
C PRO A 21 -7.99 2.87 -2.22
N VAL A 22 -8.19 2.82 -0.91
CA VAL A 22 -7.59 1.78 -0.03
C VAL A 22 -8.70 1.05 0.72
N SER A 23 -8.39 -0.01 1.48
CA SER A 23 -9.44 -0.69 2.24
C SER A 23 -10.04 0.23 3.30
N ARG A 24 -11.37 0.19 3.44
CA ARG A 24 -12.10 0.86 4.52
C ARG A 24 -11.59 0.45 5.90
N ASN A 25 -11.22 -0.82 6.06
CA ASN A 25 -10.70 -1.33 7.34
C ASN A 25 -9.39 -0.63 7.70
N SER A 26 -8.47 -0.47 6.73
CA SER A 26 -7.20 0.22 6.95
C SER A 26 -7.39 1.68 7.33
N LEU A 27 -8.31 2.39 6.66
CA LEU A 27 -8.67 3.77 7.01
C LEU A 27 -9.21 3.85 8.45
N ALA A 28 -10.15 2.97 8.79
CA ALA A 28 -10.75 2.93 10.11
C ALA A 28 -9.72 2.59 11.20
N ASP A 29 -8.88 1.57 10.98
CA ASP A 29 -7.84 1.15 11.92
C ASP A 29 -6.82 2.28 12.16
N LEU A 30 -6.43 3.01 11.11
CA LEU A 30 -5.49 4.12 11.23
C LEU A 30 -6.09 5.34 11.92
N GLU A 31 -7.36 5.67 11.68
CA GLU A 31 -8.06 6.74 12.39
C GLU A 31 -8.26 6.39 13.87
N MET A 32 -8.64 5.15 14.18
CA MET A 32 -8.74 4.68 15.56
C MET A 32 -7.38 4.73 16.27
N LEU A 33 -6.32 4.29 15.60
CA LEU A 33 -4.95 4.34 16.13
C LEU A 33 -4.45 5.77 16.35
N ARG A 34 -4.87 6.71 15.50
CA ARG A 34 -4.52 8.14 15.63
C ARG A 34 -5.11 8.76 16.90
N LEU A 35 -6.26 8.29 17.34
CA LEU A 35 -6.95 8.77 18.54
C LEU A 35 -6.41 8.12 19.83
N ASP A 36 -5.64 7.05 19.72
CA ASP A 36 -5.07 6.31 20.83
C ASP A 36 -3.56 6.64 20.99
N GLU A 37 -3.27 7.71 21.74
CA GLU A 37 -1.88 8.18 21.96
C GLU A 37 -0.98 7.12 22.59
N GLU A 38 -1.53 6.18 23.37
CA GLU A 38 -0.73 5.13 24.02
C GLU A 38 -0.26 4.06 23.02
N GLN A 39 -1.06 3.78 21.99
CA GLN A 39 -0.76 2.78 20.97
C GLN A 39 -0.15 3.36 19.70
N LEU A 40 -0.24 4.68 19.51
CA LEU A 40 0.26 5.35 18.32
C LEU A 40 1.78 5.25 18.22
N SER A 41 2.26 4.45 17.26
CA SER A 41 3.69 4.27 16.99
C SER A 41 3.93 3.95 15.52
N VAL A 42 5.17 4.13 15.08
CA VAL A 42 5.61 3.73 13.74
C VAL A 42 5.34 2.25 13.48
N LEU A 43 5.57 1.38 14.47
CA LEU A 43 5.38 -0.06 14.34
C LEU A 43 3.90 -0.44 14.17
N THR A 44 3.00 0.20 14.94
CA THR A 44 1.57 -0.09 14.88
C THR A 44 0.97 0.41 13.55
N VAL A 45 1.39 1.58 13.06
CA VAL A 45 1.00 2.08 11.73
C VAL A 45 1.55 1.17 10.61
N ALA A 46 2.83 0.80 10.67
CA ALA A 46 3.46 -0.07 9.68
C ALA A 46 2.73 -1.41 9.53
N ARG A 47 2.25 -2.01 10.62
CA ARG A 47 1.47 -3.25 10.58
C ARG A 47 0.17 -3.12 9.82
N ILE A 48 -0.51 -1.96 9.90
CA ILE A 48 -1.73 -1.72 9.13
C ILE A 48 -1.37 -1.55 7.65
N VAL A 49 -0.34 -0.75 7.35
CA VAL A 49 0.14 -0.52 5.97
C VAL A 49 0.53 -1.83 5.29
N LEU A 50 1.23 -2.75 5.98
CA LEU A 50 1.67 -4.02 5.40
C LEU A 50 0.53 -4.96 4.99
N ARG A 51 -0.66 -4.77 5.54
CA ARG A 51 -1.82 -5.62 5.26
C ARG A 51 -2.71 -5.09 4.14
N ASP A 52 -2.44 -3.88 3.67
CA ASP A 52 -3.19 -3.21 2.61
C ASP A 52 -2.26 -2.90 1.43
N PRO A 53 -2.33 -3.67 0.33
CA PRO A 53 -1.43 -3.50 -0.80
C PRO A 53 -1.58 -2.12 -1.48
N LEU A 54 -2.78 -1.55 -1.51
CA LEU A 54 -3.02 -0.25 -2.13
C LEU A 54 -2.46 0.87 -1.25
N LEU A 55 -2.60 0.76 0.07
CA LEU A 55 -1.98 1.68 1.02
C LEU A 55 -0.44 1.58 1.01
N MET A 56 0.12 0.36 0.97
CA MET A 56 1.56 0.14 0.82
C MET A 56 2.09 0.80 -0.47
N ALA A 57 1.35 0.69 -1.58
CA ALA A 57 1.69 1.36 -2.83
C ALA A 57 1.72 2.90 -2.69
N HIS A 58 0.79 3.50 -1.94
CA HIS A 58 0.83 4.93 -1.64
C HIS A 58 2.05 5.34 -0.82
N VAL A 59 2.40 4.56 0.20
CA VAL A 59 3.62 4.81 1.00
C VAL A 59 4.84 4.77 0.09
N LEU A 60 5.01 3.73 -0.74
CA LEU A 60 6.13 3.64 -1.67
C LEU A 60 6.14 4.80 -2.67
N ARG A 61 5.00 5.15 -3.27
CA ARG A 61 4.90 6.27 -4.21
C ARG A 61 5.32 7.58 -3.55
N TYR A 62 4.89 7.81 -2.32
CA TYR A 62 5.30 8.99 -1.56
C TYR A 62 6.82 9.01 -1.36
N LEU A 63 7.42 7.90 -0.90
CA LEU A 63 8.87 7.81 -0.69
C LEU A 63 9.66 8.06 -1.96
N GLN A 64 9.25 7.48 -3.10
CA GLN A 64 9.94 7.68 -4.38
C GLN A 64 9.89 9.14 -4.82
N ASN A 65 8.75 9.82 -4.64
CA ASN A 65 8.60 11.23 -4.99
C ASN A 65 9.38 12.19 -4.08
N HIS A 66 9.68 11.77 -2.84
CA HIS A 66 10.38 12.59 -1.84
C HIS A 66 11.81 12.12 -1.57
N ARG A 67 12.33 11.20 -2.39
CA ARG A 67 13.70 10.70 -2.27
C ARG A 67 14.69 11.82 -2.56
N SER A 68 15.50 12.19 -1.55
CA SER A 68 16.58 13.16 -1.74
C SER A 68 17.72 12.52 -2.53
N ARG A 69 18.38 13.28 -3.43
CA ARG A 69 19.56 12.82 -4.20
C ARG A 69 20.73 12.35 -3.33
N HIS A 70 20.75 12.72 -2.04
CA HIS A 70 21.78 12.33 -1.07
C HIS A 70 21.39 11.15 -0.17
N GLN A 71 20.21 10.55 -0.39
CA GLN A 71 19.77 9.38 0.37
C GLN A 71 20.39 8.12 -0.27
N GLU A 72 21.63 7.84 0.14
CA GLU A 72 22.43 6.68 -0.33
C GLU A 72 21.85 5.35 0.15
N THR A 73 21.17 5.32 1.30
CA THR A 73 20.53 4.12 1.84
C THR A 73 19.23 3.84 1.11
N GLU A 74 19.15 2.66 0.49
CA GLU A 74 17.90 2.08 0.01
C GLU A 74 16.95 1.93 1.22
N ILE A 75 15.74 2.49 1.14
CA ILE A 75 14.73 2.31 2.19
C ILE A 75 14.18 0.90 1.99
N ILE A 76 14.54 -0.01 2.90
CA ILE A 76 14.32 -1.45 2.77
C ILE A 76 13.05 -1.90 3.52
N GLU A 77 12.67 -1.17 4.58
CA GLU A 77 11.57 -1.52 5.48
C GLU A 77 10.52 -0.41 5.59
N VAL A 78 9.25 -0.80 5.76
CA VAL A 78 8.12 0.12 5.85
C VAL A 78 8.15 0.94 7.14
N GLU A 79 8.66 0.38 8.23
CA GLU A 79 8.83 1.06 9.51
C GLU A 79 9.83 2.21 9.35
N GLN A 80 10.94 1.95 8.67
CA GLN A 80 11.96 2.95 8.38
C GLN A 80 11.40 4.04 7.46
N ALA A 81 10.59 3.66 6.46
CA ALA A 81 9.90 4.60 5.60
C ALA A 81 8.98 5.55 6.39
N ILE A 82 8.12 5.01 7.25
CA ILE A 82 7.19 5.79 8.07
C ILE A 82 7.94 6.63 9.10
N LEU A 83 9.04 6.11 9.66
CA LEU A 83 9.90 6.87 10.58
C LEU A 83 10.52 8.10 9.91
N VAL A 84 11.10 7.92 8.71
CA VAL A 84 11.71 9.00 7.93
C VAL A 84 10.65 10.03 7.50
N LEU A 85 9.45 9.56 7.18
CA LEU A 85 8.31 10.41 6.87
C LEU A 85 7.85 11.22 8.09
N GLY A 86 7.78 10.55 9.24
CA GLY A 86 7.10 11.04 10.45
C GLY A 86 5.59 10.76 10.40
N LEU A 87 5.01 10.46 11.56
CA LEU A 87 3.59 10.10 11.66
C LEU A 87 2.66 11.23 11.20
N ASP A 88 2.94 12.48 11.57
CA ASP A 88 2.12 13.63 11.16
C ASP A 88 2.06 13.78 9.63
N ALA A 89 3.21 13.66 8.96
CA ALA A 89 3.28 13.74 7.51
C ALA A 89 2.63 12.50 6.85
N PHE A 90 2.72 11.32 7.45
CA PHE A 90 1.99 10.14 6.99
C PHE A 90 0.47 10.39 6.97
N TYR A 91 -0.11 10.84 8.09
CA TYR A 91 -1.54 11.13 8.16
C TYR A 91 -1.97 12.28 7.24
N GLN A 92 -1.15 13.33 7.12
CA GLN A 92 -1.52 14.49 6.30
C GLN A 92 -1.29 14.28 4.79
N LYS A 93 -0.21 13.60 4.40
CA LYS A 93 0.26 13.54 3.00
C LYS A 93 0.02 12.20 2.32
N VAL A 94 0.01 11.09 3.08
CA VAL A 94 -0.23 9.75 2.53
C VAL A 94 -1.71 9.40 2.68
N MET A 95 -2.27 9.53 3.88
CA MET A 95 -3.70 9.27 4.10
C MET A 95 -4.63 10.40 3.65
N GLY A 96 -4.09 11.62 3.50
CA GLY A 96 -4.87 12.80 3.16
C GLY A 96 -5.62 12.64 1.84
N GLY A 97 -6.96 12.59 1.92
CA GLY A 97 -7.84 12.51 0.75
C GLY A 97 -8.00 11.11 0.16
N LEU A 98 -7.56 10.05 0.84
CA LEU A 98 -7.84 8.68 0.44
C LEU A 98 -9.31 8.33 0.68
N GLY A 99 -9.94 7.71 -0.33
CA GLY A 99 -11.26 7.10 -0.23
C GLY A 99 -11.18 5.59 -0.01
N SER A 100 -12.31 4.95 0.28
CA SER A 100 -12.37 3.49 0.42
C SER A 100 -12.74 2.80 -0.88
N VAL A 101 -12.13 1.63 -1.12
CA VAL A 101 -12.45 0.74 -2.25
C VAL A 101 -13.91 0.32 -2.18
N GLU A 102 -14.39 0.02 -0.98
CA GLU A 102 -15.75 -0.44 -0.70
C GLU A 102 -16.80 0.61 -1.02
N ASP A 103 -16.50 1.90 -0.83
CA ASP A 103 -17.39 2.99 -1.23
C ASP A 103 -17.35 3.20 -2.76
N GLN A 104 -16.16 3.15 -3.36
CA GLN A 104 -15.98 3.38 -4.79
C GLN A 104 -16.59 2.27 -5.67
N LEU A 105 -16.56 1.02 -5.19
CA LEU A 105 -17.10 -0.14 -5.90
C LEU A 105 -18.47 -0.60 -5.36
N ASN A 106 -19.20 0.24 -4.63
CA ASN A 106 -20.47 -0.15 -4.02
C ASN A 106 -21.53 -0.62 -5.04
N GLU A 107 -21.54 -0.02 -6.23
CA GLU A 107 -22.42 -0.33 -7.36
C GLU A 107 -21.88 -1.51 -8.21
N HIS A 108 -20.66 -1.97 -7.93
CA HIS A 108 -19.96 -3.02 -8.66
C HIS A 108 -19.50 -4.17 -7.73
N PRO A 109 -20.44 -4.90 -7.09
CA PRO A 109 -20.12 -5.90 -6.07
C PRO A 109 -19.26 -7.06 -6.58
N ALA A 110 -19.36 -7.39 -7.87
CA ALA A 110 -18.50 -8.41 -8.49
C ALA A 110 -17.04 -7.95 -8.59
N ALA A 111 -16.80 -6.68 -8.96
CA ALA A 111 -15.47 -6.09 -9.00
C ALA A 111 -14.86 -6.04 -7.59
N LEU A 112 -15.63 -5.57 -6.60
CA LEU A 112 -15.20 -5.55 -5.21
C LEU A 112 -14.81 -6.94 -4.70
N THR A 113 -15.62 -7.96 -4.99
CA THR A 113 -15.34 -9.35 -4.56
C THR A 113 -14.04 -9.87 -5.19
N ASN A 114 -13.82 -9.57 -6.47
CA ASN A 114 -12.62 -9.99 -7.18
C ASN A 114 -11.38 -9.26 -6.69
N LEU A 115 -11.43 -7.95 -6.49
CA LEU A 115 -10.35 -7.16 -5.91
C LEU A 115 -9.95 -7.72 -4.54
N GLN A 116 -10.92 -7.89 -3.63
CA GLN A 116 -10.67 -8.47 -2.31
C GLN A 116 -10.08 -9.89 -2.37
N ARG A 117 -10.43 -10.67 -3.40
CA ARG A 117 -9.84 -12.00 -3.63
C ARG A 117 -8.36 -11.89 -4.03
N VAL A 118 -8.00 -10.92 -4.87
CA VAL A 118 -6.62 -10.66 -5.29
C VAL A 118 -5.79 -10.12 -4.12
N GLU A 119 -6.30 -9.14 -3.37
CA GLU A 119 -5.64 -8.61 -2.17
C GLU A 119 -5.33 -9.73 -1.17
N ARG A 120 -6.33 -10.56 -0.87
CA ARG A 120 -6.17 -11.72 0.00
C ARG A 120 -5.16 -12.73 -0.53
N ARG A 121 -5.08 -12.93 -1.85
CA ARG A 121 -4.07 -13.82 -2.45
C ARG A 121 -2.67 -13.23 -2.25
N ALA A 122 -2.51 -11.93 -2.49
CA ALA A 122 -1.25 -11.22 -2.33
C ALA A 122 -0.75 -11.22 -0.88
N GLU A 123 -1.63 -10.94 0.09
CA GLU A 123 -1.30 -10.98 1.53
C GLU A 123 -0.77 -12.36 1.94
N ARG A 124 -1.48 -13.44 1.57
CA ARG A 124 -1.02 -14.81 1.88
C ARG A 124 0.28 -15.18 1.17
N ALA A 125 0.44 -14.79 -0.09
CA ALA A 125 1.67 -15.03 -0.82
C ALA A 125 2.86 -14.31 -0.14
N ALA A 126 2.66 -13.06 0.28
CA ALA A 126 3.66 -12.25 0.97
C ALA A 126 4.06 -12.86 2.32
N ASP A 127 3.08 -13.32 3.11
CA ASP A 127 3.35 -14.02 4.37
C ASP A 127 4.19 -15.27 4.15
N TYR A 128 3.83 -16.11 3.16
CA TYR A 128 4.65 -17.28 2.84
C TYR A 128 6.06 -16.88 2.39
N ALA A 129 6.17 -15.92 1.46
CA ALA A 129 7.47 -15.49 0.94
C ALA A 129 8.39 -14.99 2.06
N ARG A 130 7.85 -14.21 3.02
CA ARG A 130 8.58 -13.76 4.21
C ARG A 130 9.02 -14.93 5.09
N GLU A 131 8.13 -15.88 5.39
CA GLU A 131 8.47 -17.06 6.19
C GLU A 131 9.58 -17.90 5.55
N TRP A 132 9.55 -18.06 4.23
CA TRP A 132 10.61 -18.73 3.48
C TRP A 132 11.92 -17.94 3.52
N ALA A 133 11.88 -16.63 3.29
CA ALA A 133 13.06 -15.76 3.37
C ALA A 133 13.75 -15.85 4.75
N ILE A 134 12.96 -15.81 5.83
CA ILE A 134 13.46 -15.98 7.21
C ILE A 134 14.16 -17.33 7.37
N ARG A 135 13.54 -18.43 6.93
CA ARG A 135 14.13 -19.79 7.02
C ARG A 135 15.43 -19.92 6.22
N LEU A 136 15.55 -19.18 5.12
CA LEU A 136 16.73 -19.14 4.27
C LEU A 136 17.81 -18.17 4.80
N ASN A 137 17.59 -17.54 5.97
CA ASN A 137 18.44 -16.49 6.54
C ASN A 137 18.65 -15.30 5.59
N ASP A 138 17.67 -15.00 4.74
CA ASP A 138 17.67 -13.79 3.93
C ASP A 138 17.41 -12.59 4.84
N ARG A 139 18.34 -11.62 4.84
CA ARG A 139 18.23 -10.39 5.63
C ARG A 139 17.21 -9.41 5.06
N ARG A 140 16.75 -9.62 3.83
CA ARG A 140 15.81 -8.75 3.11
C ARG A 140 14.39 -9.31 3.13
N PHE A 141 14.02 -10.07 4.15
CA PHE A 141 12.68 -10.68 4.26
C PHE A 141 11.54 -9.63 4.20
N GLY A 142 11.79 -8.38 4.62
CA GLY A 142 10.86 -7.26 4.46
C GLY A 142 10.64 -6.85 3.00
N GLU A 143 11.72 -6.73 2.21
CA GLU A 143 11.63 -6.47 0.76
C GLU A 143 10.90 -7.60 0.05
N VAL A 144 11.20 -8.85 0.41
CA VAL A 144 10.54 -10.03 -0.16
C VAL A 144 9.04 -9.99 0.12
N TYR A 145 8.64 -9.60 1.33
CA TYR A 145 7.23 -9.43 1.67
C TYR A 145 6.57 -8.37 0.78
N VAL A 146 7.13 -7.15 0.72
CA VAL A 146 6.54 -6.02 -0.02
C VAL A 146 6.51 -6.31 -1.53
N ALA A 147 7.58 -6.87 -2.09
CA ALA A 147 7.64 -7.25 -3.50
C ALA A 147 6.57 -8.29 -3.87
N THR A 148 6.32 -9.24 -2.95
CA THR A 148 5.29 -10.26 -3.15
C THR A 148 3.88 -9.68 -2.97
N LEU A 149 3.69 -8.81 -1.98
CA LEU A 149 2.41 -8.13 -1.72
C LEU A 149 1.96 -7.28 -2.92
N LEU A 150 2.91 -6.64 -3.61
CA LEU A 150 2.63 -5.76 -4.75
C LEU A 150 2.76 -6.48 -6.10
N HIS A 151 3.08 -7.78 -6.12
CA HIS A 151 3.25 -8.55 -7.36
C HIS A 151 2.00 -8.50 -8.25
N ASP A 152 0.82 -8.61 -7.63
CA ASP A 152 -0.47 -8.62 -8.31
C ASP A 152 -1.14 -7.23 -8.38
N LEU A 153 -0.39 -6.14 -8.10
CA LEU A 153 -0.96 -4.79 -8.05
C LEU A 153 -1.63 -4.40 -9.37
N ALA A 154 -1.07 -4.78 -10.51
CA ALA A 154 -1.68 -4.50 -11.81
C ALA A 154 -3.05 -5.19 -11.97
N GLU A 155 -3.23 -6.41 -11.44
CA GLU A 155 -4.55 -7.07 -11.45
C GLU A 155 -5.54 -6.35 -10.51
N MET A 156 -5.07 -5.89 -9.35
CA MET A 156 -5.90 -5.12 -8.41
C MET A 156 -6.43 -3.83 -9.04
N LEU A 157 -5.61 -3.13 -9.83
CA LEU A 157 -5.94 -1.86 -10.48
C LEU A 157 -6.93 -1.98 -11.66
N LEU A 158 -7.22 -3.19 -12.12
CA LEU A 158 -8.10 -3.45 -13.27
C LEU A 158 -9.54 -3.84 -12.87
N TRP A 159 -9.81 -4.01 -11.57
CA TRP A 159 -11.16 -4.26 -11.04
C TRP A 159 -11.89 -2.95 -10.72
#